data_AF-A1APA7-F1
#
_entry.id   AF-A1APA7-F1
#
_cell.length_a   1.000
_cell.length_b   1.000
_cell.length_c   1.000
_cell.angle_alpha   90.00
_cell.angle_beta   90.00
_cell.angle_gamma   90.00
#
_symmetry.space_group_name_H-M   'P 1'
#
loop_
_entity.id
_entity.type
_entity.pdbx_description
1 polymer ?
#
loop_
_entity_poly.entity_id
_entity_poly.type
_entity_poly.pdbx_seq_one_letter_code
_entity_poly.pdbx_strand_id
1 'polypeptide(L)'
;MGLFTGTTKAGGSAEIKKYNTEYRQLLIDGEIIEAGFAVNRDTFLFTNRRLVMVNVQGLSGRKIEYLSIPYNRITKFSIETGASFDPDAELMLWIGGETIPMEKKFTKEVNVYELQKVLASHVLSAI
;
A
#
# COMPACT_ATOMS: atom_id res chain seq x y z
N MET A 1 -11.62 0.57 -18.14
CA MET A 1 -10.84 -0.43 -18.91
C MET A 1 -9.37 -0.25 -18.57
N GLY A 2 -8.92 -0.89 -17.51
CA GLY A 2 -7.53 -0.96 -17.09
C GLY A 2 -7.45 -2.11 -16.10
N LEU A 3 -6.99 -3.27 -16.57
CA LEU A 3 -6.81 -4.48 -15.77
C LEU A 3 -5.48 -4.33 -15.05
N PHE A 4 -5.46 -4.34 -13.71
CA PHE A 4 -4.24 -4.22 -12.92
C PHE A 4 -4.00 -5.51 -12.14
N THR A 5 -3.44 -6.51 -12.83
CA THR A 5 -2.99 -7.75 -12.21
C THR A 5 -1.56 -7.57 -11.73
N GLY A 6 -1.42 -7.42 -10.41
CA GLY A 6 -0.15 -7.61 -9.72
C GLY A 6 0.43 -8.99 -10.06
N THR A 7 1.60 -8.95 -10.69
CA THR A 7 2.44 -10.12 -10.96
C THR A 7 3.86 -9.76 -10.57
N THR A 8 4.28 -10.29 -9.42
CA THR A 8 5.63 -10.15 -8.91
C THR A 8 6.62 -10.92 -9.79
N LYS A 9 7.78 -10.28 -10.02
CA LYS A 9 9.10 -10.80 -10.45
C LYS A 9 9.58 -10.65 -11.89
N ALA A 10 8.77 -10.16 -12.84
CA ALA A 10 9.31 -9.66 -14.12
C ALA A 10 8.42 -8.59 -14.82
N GLY A 11 7.16 -8.43 -14.41
CA GLY A 11 6.22 -7.45 -15.00
C GLY A 11 6.24 -6.06 -14.36
N GLY A 12 6.73 -5.92 -13.12
CA GLY A 12 6.64 -4.69 -12.33
C GLY A 12 7.58 -3.54 -12.73
N SER A 13 8.43 -3.71 -13.75
CA SER A 13 9.45 -2.69 -14.06
C SER A 13 8.87 -1.35 -14.53
N ALA A 14 7.76 -1.36 -15.27
CA ALA A 14 7.14 -0.14 -15.80
C ALA A 14 6.41 0.65 -14.70
N GLU A 15 5.66 -0.04 -13.83
CA GLU A 15 4.94 0.60 -12.72
C GLU A 15 5.89 1.07 -11.62
N ILE A 16 6.89 0.26 -11.27
CA ILE A 16 7.94 0.68 -10.33
C ILE A 16 8.70 1.89 -10.90
N LYS A 17 8.97 1.94 -12.21
CA LYS A 17 9.55 3.13 -12.87
C LYS A 17 8.64 4.35 -12.78
N LYS A 18 7.32 4.17 -13.00
CA LYS A 18 6.34 5.25 -12.83
C LYS A 18 6.37 5.78 -11.40
N TYR A 19 6.22 4.92 -10.40
CA TYR A 19 6.24 5.33 -9.00
C TYR A 19 7.58 5.94 -8.58
N ASN A 20 8.70 5.38 -9.05
CA ASN A 20 10.02 5.98 -8.82
C ASN A 20 10.16 7.35 -9.48
N THR A 21 9.48 7.62 -10.59
CA THR A 21 9.51 8.94 -11.24
C THR A 21 8.65 9.94 -10.46
N GLU A 22 7.46 9.52 -10.04
CA GLU A 22 6.45 10.36 -9.38
C GLU A 22 6.81 10.67 -7.93
N TYR A 23 7.38 9.70 -7.20
CA TYR A 23 7.58 9.77 -5.76
C TYR A 23 9.05 9.80 -5.33
N ARG A 24 10.00 9.95 -6.28
CA ARG A 24 11.45 9.95 -5.99
C ARG A 24 11.84 10.88 -4.85
N GLN A 25 11.27 12.08 -4.85
CA GLN A 25 11.58 13.15 -3.90
C GLN A 25 11.20 12.83 -2.45
N LEU A 26 10.39 11.78 -2.23
CA LEU A 26 10.00 11.32 -0.89
C LEU A 26 11.02 10.35 -0.29
N LEU A 27 11.90 9.77 -1.12
CA LEU A 27 12.81 8.71 -0.75
C LEU A 27 14.14 9.29 -0.27
N ILE A 28 14.70 8.68 0.78
CA ILE A 28 16.08 8.96 1.19
C ILE A 28 17.09 8.18 0.34
N ASP A 29 18.38 8.50 0.49
CA ASP A 29 19.45 7.75 -0.17
C ASP A 29 19.40 6.25 0.20
N GLY A 30 19.41 5.40 -0.82
CA GLY A 30 19.33 3.94 -0.67
C GLY A 30 17.93 3.40 -0.31
N GLU A 31 16.91 4.26 -0.21
CA GLU A 31 15.51 3.84 -0.14
C GLU A 31 14.99 3.58 -1.56
N ILE A 32 14.40 2.39 -1.78
CA ILE A 32 13.85 1.97 -3.07
C ILE A 32 12.41 1.53 -2.91
N ILE A 33 11.56 1.84 -3.91
CA ILE A 33 10.19 1.33 -4.00
C ILE A 33 10.24 -0.09 -4.56
N GLU A 34 9.73 -1.05 -3.80
CA GLU A 34 9.75 -2.48 -4.13
C GLU A 34 8.38 -2.96 -4.63
N ALA A 35 7.30 -2.37 -4.15
CA ALA A 35 5.95 -2.60 -4.66
C ALA A 35 5.07 -1.35 -4.51
N GLY A 36 4.02 -1.25 -5.34
CA GLY A 36 3.06 -0.16 -5.29
C GLY A 36 1.66 -0.66 -5.64
N PHE A 37 0.66 -0.26 -4.86
CA PHE A 37 -0.75 -0.60 -5.08
C PHE A 37 -1.58 0.68 -5.13
N ALA A 38 -2.26 0.92 -6.26
CA ALA A 38 -3.21 2.01 -6.39
C ALA A 38 -4.61 1.53 -5.99
N VAL A 39 -5.30 2.31 -5.17
CA VAL A 39 -6.65 2.01 -4.69
C VAL A 39 -7.49 3.27 -4.80
N ASN A 40 -8.42 3.29 -5.75
CA ASN A 40 -9.18 4.50 -6.10
C ASN A 40 -8.23 5.67 -6.44
N ARG A 41 -8.09 6.63 -5.53
CA ARG A 41 -7.18 7.79 -5.66
C ARG A 41 -5.95 7.71 -4.74
N ASP A 42 -5.91 6.73 -3.85
CA ASP A 42 -4.83 6.54 -2.90
C ASP A 42 -3.78 5.58 -3.48
N THR A 43 -2.53 5.71 -3.05
CA THR A 43 -1.44 4.81 -3.44
C THR A 43 -0.68 4.31 -2.22
N PHE A 44 -0.45 3.01 -2.14
CA PHE A 44 0.37 2.35 -1.13
C PHE A 44 1.71 1.98 -1.76
N LEU A 45 2.79 2.56 -1.27
CA LEU A 45 4.15 2.29 -1.74
C LEU A 45 4.89 1.54 -0.64
N PHE A 46 5.30 0.32 -0.95
CA PHE A 46 6.17 -0.48 -0.10
C PHE A 46 7.61 -0.22 -0.51
N THR A 47 8.38 0.41 0.38
CA THR A 47 9.81 0.59 0.19
C THR A 47 10.58 -0.45 0.99
N ASN A 48 11.88 -0.54 0.79
CA ASN A 48 12.76 -1.35 1.64
C ASN A 48 12.89 -0.81 3.09
N ARG A 49 12.21 0.30 3.44
CA ARG A 49 12.30 0.95 4.77
C ARG A 49 10.94 1.09 5.47
N ARG A 50 9.89 1.41 4.72
CA ARG A 50 8.58 1.80 5.28
C ARG A 50 7.46 1.61 4.26
N LEU A 51 6.24 1.58 4.77
CA LEU A 51 5.04 1.80 3.98
C LEU A 51 4.80 3.31 3.85
N VAL A 52 4.64 3.80 2.63
CA VAL A 52 4.20 5.17 2.35
C VAL A 52 2.80 5.13 1.75
N MET A 53 1.85 5.82 2.37
CA MET A 53 0.50 6.02 1.83
C MET A 53 0.37 7.42 1.28
N VAL A 54 -0.01 7.52 0.02
CA VAL A 54 -0.33 8.77 -0.68
C VAL A 54 -1.83 8.88 -0.73
N ASN A 55 -2.41 9.75 0.09
CA ASN A 55 -3.86 9.93 0.20
C ASN A 55 -4.29 11.22 -0.50
N VAL A 56 -5.14 11.12 -1.52
CA VAL A 56 -5.66 12.28 -2.25
C VAL A 56 -6.98 12.73 -1.63
N GLN A 57 -6.94 13.87 -0.94
CA GLN A 57 -8.04 14.38 -0.14
C GLN A 57 -8.87 15.44 -0.87
N GLY A 58 -10.15 15.52 -0.48
CA GLY A 58 -11.09 16.53 -0.96
C GLY A 58 -11.64 16.28 -2.36
N LEU A 59 -12.57 17.14 -2.77
CA LEU A 59 -13.23 17.06 -4.08
C LEU A 59 -12.29 17.48 -5.22
N SER A 60 -11.44 18.48 -4.99
CA SER A 60 -10.49 18.99 -5.98
C SER A 60 -9.24 18.13 -6.15
N GLY A 61 -9.00 17.19 -5.23
CA GLY A 61 -7.79 16.35 -5.20
C GLY A 61 -6.48 17.12 -5.00
N ARG A 62 -6.54 18.41 -4.67
CA ARG A 62 -5.34 19.26 -4.53
C ARG A 62 -4.60 19.04 -3.21
N LYS A 63 -5.27 18.52 -2.19
CA LYS A 63 -4.67 18.22 -0.90
C LYS A 63 -4.20 16.77 -0.94
N ILE A 64 -2.89 16.55 -0.85
CA ILE A 64 -2.29 15.23 -0.81
C ILE A 64 -1.61 15.07 0.55
N GLU A 65 -1.87 13.96 1.22
CA GLU A 65 -1.18 13.55 2.44
C GLU A 65 -0.23 12.40 2.11
N TYR A 66 1.01 12.50 2.62
CA TYR A 66 2.03 11.47 2.50
C TYR A 66 2.30 10.91 3.89
N LEU A 67 1.63 9.81 4.24
CA LEU A 67 1.80 9.15 5.53
C LEU A 67 2.91 8.10 5.44
N SER A 68 3.93 8.22 6.29
CA SER A 68 5.04 7.27 6.37
C SER A 68 4.91 6.40 7.62
N ILE A 69 4.87 5.08 7.45
CA ILE A 69 4.76 4.10 8.53
C ILE A 69 5.95 3.15 8.46
N PRO A 70 6.94 3.30 9.36
CA PRO A 70 8.01 2.33 9.50
C PRO A 70 7.43 0.95 9.82
N TYR A 71 7.97 -0.11 9.21
CA TYR A 71 7.40 -1.46 9.36
C TYR A 71 7.39 -1.96 10.81
N ASN A 72 8.39 -1.60 11.62
CA ASN A 72 8.46 -1.92 13.04
C ASN A 72 7.39 -1.22 13.91
N ARG A 73 6.61 -0.29 13.33
CA ARG A 73 5.47 0.33 13.99
C ARG A 73 4.16 -0.36 13.64
N ILE A 74 4.11 -1.27 12.67
CA ILE A 74 2.89 -2.03 12.37
C ILE A 74 2.82 -3.19 13.36
N THR A 75 1.99 -3.07 14.39
CA THR A 75 1.92 -4.05 15.49
C THR A 75 0.93 -5.17 15.20
N LYS A 76 -0.09 -4.90 14.39
CA LYS A 76 -1.09 -5.87 13.94
C LYS A 76 -1.65 -5.41 12.60
N PHE A 77 -2.05 -6.36 11.76
CA PHE A 77 -2.80 -6.07 10.54
C PHE A 77 -3.86 -7.15 10.28
N SER A 78 -4.93 -6.79 9.58
CA SER A 78 -6.00 -7.69 9.14
C SER A 78 -6.44 -7.33 7.73
N ILE A 79 -6.83 -8.32 6.94
CA ILE A 79 -7.55 -8.11 5.68
C ILE A 79 -8.85 -8.88 5.77
N GLU A 80 -9.96 -8.17 5.67
CA GLU A 80 -11.30 -8.75 5.61
C GLU A 80 -11.77 -8.73 4.16
N THR A 81 -12.12 -9.88 3.62
CA THR A 81 -12.73 -9.98 2.29
C THR A 81 -14.23 -10.05 2.42
N GLY A 82 -14.97 -9.29 1.61
CA GLY A 82 -16.42 -9.37 1.56
C GLY A 82 -16.94 -10.79 1.29
N ALA A 83 -18.16 -11.07 1.76
CA ALA A 83 -18.87 -12.31 1.44
C ALA A 83 -19.05 -12.44 -0.08
N SER A 84 -19.22 -13.68 -0.58
CA SER A 84 -19.55 -13.95 -1.98
C SER A 84 -20.56 -12.92 -2.48
N PHE A 85 -20.19 -12.09 -3.46
CA PHE A 85 -20.91 -10.95 -4.07
C PHE A 85 -20.45 -9.53 -3.69
N ASP A 86 -19.73 -9.30 -2.60
CA ASP A 86 -19.16 -7.97 -2.30
C ASP A 86 -17.74 -7.84 -2.90
N PRO A 87 -17.50 -6.88 -3.81
CA PRO A 87 -16.18 -6.60 -4.37
C PRO A 87 -15.14 -6.08 -3.42
N ASP A 88 -15.55 -5.70 -2.22
CA ASP A 88 -14.72 -4.87 -1.40
C ASP A 88 -14.00 -5.70 -0.34
N ALA A 89 -12.72 -5.40 -0.18
CA ALA A 89 -11.92 -5.90 0.92
C ALA A 89 -11.46 -4.73 1.77
N GLU A 90 -11.22 -4.97 3.05
CA GLU A 90 -10.81 -3.94 3.99
C GLU A 90 -9.49 -4.33 4.64
N LEU A 91 -8.48 -3.48 4.48
CA LEU A 91 -7.23 -3.56 5.23
C LEU A 91 -7.38 -2.76 6.52
N MET A 92 -6.98 -3.39 7.62
CA MET A 92 -6.87 -2.75 8.92
C MET A 92 -5.41 -2.80 9.38
N LEU A 93 -4.87 -1.65 9.78
CA LEU A 93 -3.49 -1.51 10.27
C LEU A 93 -3.48 -0.88 11.66
N TRP A 94 -2.84 -1.53 12.63
CA TRP A 94 -2.58 -0.96 13.95
C TRP A 94 -1.16 -0.43 13.99
N ILE A 95 -1.03 0.86 14.31
CA ILE A 95 0.24 1.59 14.28
C ILE A 95 0.66 1.94 15.71
N GLY A 96 1.82 1.44 16.12
CA GLY A 96 2.36 1.63 17.46
C GLY A 96 1.42 1.08 18.54
N GLY A 97 1.07 1.94 19.49
CA GLY A 97 0.18 1.60 20.61
C GLY A 97 -1.29 1.93 20.38
N GLU A 98 -1.68 2.30 19.16
CA GLU A 98 -3.07 2.61 18.84
C GLU A 98 -3.96 1.37 18.99
N THR A 99 -5.14 1.55 19.58
CA THR A 99 -6.13 0.47 19.76
C THR A 99 -7.11 0.38 18.60
N ILE A 100 -7.32 1.49 17.90
CA ILE A 100 -8.21 1.61 16.75
C ILE A 100 -7.34 1.48 15.48
N PRO A 101 -7.70 0.58 14.53
CA PRO A 101 -6.97 0.47 13.29
C PRO A 101 -7.20 1.66 12.37
N MET A 102 -6.23 1.93 11.52
CA MET A 102 -6.46 2.60 10.25
C MET A 102 -7.12 1.63 9.28
N GLU A 103 -8.26 2.04 8.71
CA GLU A 103 -9.04 1.25 7.77
C GLU A 103 -8.91 1.79 6.34
N LYS A 104 -8.71 0.89 5.39
CA LYS A 104 -8.61 1.20 3.96
C LYS A 104 -9.38 0.17 3.15
N LYS A 105 -10.33 0.64 2.35
CA LYS A 105 -11.16 -0.20 1.49
C LYS A 105 -10.54 -0.33 0.11
N PHE A 106 -10.48 -1.57 -0.36
CA PHE A 106 -9.94 -2.01 -1.63
C PHE A 106 -11.08 -2.52 -2.50
N THR A 107 -11.05 -2.18 -3.77
CA THR A 107 -11.96 -2.75 -4.78
C THR A 107 -11.35 -4.05 -5.33
N LYS A 108 -12.16 -4.84 -6.06
CA LYS A 108 -11.72 -6.05 -6.79
C LYS A 108 -10.49 -5.88 -7.69
N GLU A 109 -10.14 -4.64 -8.05
CA GLU A 109 -8.99 -4.34 -8.91
C GLU A 109 -7.66 -4.61 -8.22
N VAL A 110 -7.63 -4.64 -6.88
CA VAL A 110 -6.42 -4.94 -6.12
C VAL A 110 -6.40 -6.40 -5.71
N ASN A 111 -5.27 -7.06 -6.01
CA ASN A 111 -5.01 -8.41 -5.50
C ASN A 111 -4.65 -8.34 -4.01
N VAL A 112 -5.68 -8.47 -3.15
CA VAL A 112 -5.55 -8.39 -1.70
C VAL A 112 -4.65 -9.48 -1.10
N TYR A 113 -4.55 -10.65 -1.76
CA TYR A 113 -3.65 -11.71 -1.33
C TYR A 113 -2.18 -11.35 -1.57
N GLU A 114 -1.88 -10.67 -2.68
CA GLU A 114 -0.53 -10.16 -2.94
C GLU A 114 -0.19 -9.02 -1.98
N LEU A 115 -1.12 -8.10 -1.76
CA LEU A 115 -0.98 -7.04 -0.76
C LEU A 115 -0.66 -7.62 0.63
N GLN A 116 -1.41 -8.65 1.05
CA GLN A 116 -1.19 -9.34 2.31
C GLN A 116 0.22 -9.93 2.39
N LYS A 117 0.65 -10.61 1.32
CA LYS A 117 1.97 -11.24 1.24
C LYS A 117 3.10 -10.22 1.29
N VAL A 118 2.99 -9.11 0.56
CA VAL A 118 3.98 -8.02 0.57
C VAL A 118 4.05 -7.39 1.96
N LEU A 119 2.91 -7.03 2.54
CA LEU A 119 2.85 -6.45 3.88
C LEU A 119 3.47 -7.40 4.92
N ALA A 120 3.09 -8.67 4.92
CA ALA A 120 3.66 -9.68 5.81
C ALA A 120 5.17 -9.83 5.64
N SER A 121 5.68 -9.77 4.39
CA SER A 121 7.11 -9.88 4.12
C SER A 121 7.91 -8.74 4.76
N HIS A 122 7.36 -7.53 4.83
CA HIS A 122 8.05 -6.40 5.45
C HIS A 122 7.87 -6.34 6.97
N VAL A 123 6.67 -6.63 7.47
CA VAL A 123 6.35 -6.55 8.90
C VAL A 123 6.99 -7.69 9.68
N LEU A 124 7.01 -8.91 9.12
CA LEU A 124 7.48 -10.10 9.84
C LEU A 124 8.97 -10.42 9.60
N SER A 125 9.55 -9.99 8.48
CA SER A 125 10.98 -10.21 8.22
C SER A 125 11.88 -9.13 8.82
N ALA A 126 11.31 -8.13 9.50
CA ALA A 126 12.04 -7.10 10.22
C ALA A 126 12.54 -7.53 11.62
N ILE A 127 12.63 -8.85 11.86
CA ILE A 127 13.13 -9.46 13.11
C ILE A 127 14.59 -9.87 12.93
#